data_AF-A0A383DFS6-F1
#
_entry.id   AF-A0A383DFS6-F1
#
_cell.length_a   1.000
_cell.length_b   1.000
_cell.length_c   1.000
_cell.angle_alpha   90.00
_cell.angle_beta   90.00
_cell.angle_gamma   90.00
#
_symmetry.space_group_name_H-M   'P 1'
#
loop_
_entity.id
_entity.type
_entity.pdbx_description
1 polymer ?
#
loop_
_entity_poly.entity_id
_entity_poly.type
_entity_poly.pdbx_seq_one_letter_code
_entity_poly.pdbx_strand_id
1 'polypeptide(L)' 'YEQHYATGKIQSTEFILDSGHGLGFTIGNILKYSQRYGKKDGFNKKDLFKVIHYAIIALYLHKGEHETK' A
#
# COMPACT_ATOMS: atom_id res chain seq x y z
N TYR A 1 11.93 -19.55 -6.48
CA TYR A 1 11.20 -18.33 -6.11
C TYR A 1 10.02 -18.76 -5.25
N GLU A 2 10.27 -19.04 -3.98
CA GLU A 2 9.20 -19.40 -3.03
C GLU A 2 8.53 -18.13 -2.55
N GLN A 3 7.59 -17.63 -3.36
CA GLN A 3 6.67 -16.62 -2.87
C GLN A 3 5.57 -17.34 -2.09
N HIS A 4 5.68 -17.28 -0.77
CA HIS A 4 4.52 -17.40 0.11
C HIS A 4 3.56 -16.25 -0.21
N TYR A 5 2.78 -16.41 -1.29
CA TYR A 5 1.51 -15.73 -1.40
C TYR A 5 0.62 -16.35 -0.34
N ALA A 6 0.62 -15.74 0.85
CA ALA A 6 -0.36 -16.02 1.86
C ALA A 6 -1.74 -15.95 1.20
N THR A 7 -2.37 -17.11 1.08
CA THR A 7 -3.71 -17.36 0.53
C THR A 7 -4.76 -16.78 1.47
N GLY A 8 -4.73 -15.46 1.65
CA GLY A 8 -5.58 -14.71 2.59
C GLY A 8 -5.74 -13.24 2.18
N LYS A 9 -5.58 -12.96 0.87
CA LYS A 9 -5.41 -11.63 0.26
C LYS A 9 -6.52 -10.60 0.49
N ILE A 10 -7.58 -10.94 1.22
CA ILE A 10 -8.70 -10.05 1.52
C ILE A 10 -8.65 -9.59 3.00
N GLN A 11 -8.18 -10.43 3.93
CA GLN A 11 -8.26 -10.16 5.38
C GLN A 11 -7.28 -9.10 5.92
N SER A 12 -6.14 -8.85 5.26
CA SER A 12 -5.15 -7.89 5.80
C SER A 12 -5.43 -6.44 5.43
N THR A 13 -6.12 -6.19 4.31
CA THR A 13 -6.52 -4.83 3.93
C THR A 13 -7.63 -4.33 4.85
N GLU A 14 -8.64 -5.16 5.12
CA GLU A 14 -9.74 -4.87 6.04
C GLU A 14 -9.24 -4.55 7.46
N PHE A 15 -8.27 -5.31 7.97
CA PHE A 15 -7.68 -5.06 9.30
C PHE A 15 -6.87 -3.76 9.40
N ILE A 16 -6.27 -3.28 8.30
CA ILE A 16 -5.52 -2.02 8.26
C ILE A 16 -6.47 -0.80 8.17
N LEU A 17 -7.64 -1.00 7.56
CA LEU A 17 -8.66 0.03 7.37
C LEU A 17 -9.40 0.38 8.69
N ASP A 18 -9.50 -0.59 9.61
CA ASP A 18 -10.41 -0.53 10.78
C ASP A 18 -9.93 0.32 11.97
N SER A 19 -8.71 0.87 11.95
CA SER A 19 -8.11 1.53 13.14
C SER A 19 -7.90 3.05 13.05
N GLY A 20 -8.50 3.75 12.08
CA GLY A 20 -8.32 5.21 11.93
C GLY A 20 -6.90 5.67 11.53
N HIS A 21 -6.01 4.72 11.21
CA HIS A 21 -4.62 4.97 10.80
C HIS A 21 -4.29 4.42 9.39
N GLY A 22 -5.30 3.92 8.66
CA GLY A 22 -5.13 3.26 7.36
C GLY A 22 -4.52 4.15 6.28
N LEU A 23 -4.88 5.44 6.24
CA LEU A 23 -4.33 6.38 5.27
C LEU A 23 -2.85 6.67 5.55
N GLY A 24 -2.49 6.94 6.81
CA GLY A 24 -1.10 7.16 7.21
C GLY A 24 -0.20 5.95 6.90
N PHE A 25 -0.68 4.74 7.18
CA PHE A 25 0.02 3.50 6.83
C PHE A 25 0.24 3.37 5.31
N THR A 26 -0.78 3.68 4.52
CA THR A 26 -0.75 3.56 3.06
C THR A 26 0.22 4.57 2.44
N ILE A 27 0.16 5.83 2.88
CA ILE A 27 1.08 6.90 2.46
C ILE A 27 2.52 6.59 2.88
N GLY A 28 2.74 6.08 4.08
CA GLY A 28 4.08 5.67 4.54
C GLY A 28 4.68 4.57 3.66
N ASN A 29 3.87 3.62 3.18
CA ASN A 29 4.34 2.61 2.24
C ASN A 29 4.66 3.18 0.86
N ILE A 30 3.85 4.11 0.34
CA ILE A 30 4.16 4.83 -0.91
C ILE A 30 5.54 5.49 -0.79
N LEU A 31 5.79 6.24 0.28
CA LEU A 31 7.08 6.90 0.50
C LEU A 31 8.23 5.89 0.57
N LYS A 32 8.06 4.80 1.33
CA LYS A 32 9.05 3.73 1.48
C LYS A 32 9.48 3.15 0.13
N TYR A 33 8.52 2.77 -0.73
CA TYR A 33 8.84 2.16 -2.03
C TYR A 33 9.37 3.17 -3.04
N SER A 34 8.88 4.41 -3.02
CA SER A 34 9.45 5.50 -3.82
C SER A 34 10.92 5.78 -3.45
N GLN A 35 11.25 5.79 -2.16
CA GLN A 35 12.63 5.98 -1.70
C GLN A 35 13.53 4.77 -1.94
N ARG A 36 12.96 3.56 -2.00
CA ARG A 36 13.69 2.31 -2.26
C ARG A 36 14.13 2.20 -3.72
N TYR A 37 13.29 2.68 -4.65
CA TYR A 37 13.55 2.60 -6.08
C TYR A 37 14.87 3.28 -6.44
N GLY A 38 15.77 2.54 -7.09
CA GLY A 38 17.13 3.02 -7.42
C GLY A 38 18.14 2.91 -6.28
N LYS A 39 17.72 2.55 -5.05
CA LYS A 39 18.61 2.36 -3.89
C LYS A 39 18.79 0.90 -3.50
N LYS A 40 17.72 0.10 -3.51
CA LYS A 40 17.76 -1.33 -3.17
C LYS A 40 17.31 -2.15 -4.36
N ASP A 41 18.15 -3.08 -4.78
CA ASP A 41 17.96 -3.91 -5.99
C ASP A 41 17.89 -3.08 -7.29
N GLY A 42 18.54 -1.92 -7.31
CA GLY A 42 18.57 -1.00 -8.45
C GLY A 42 17.21 -0.42 -8.82
N PHE A 43 16.96 -0.26 -10.11
CA PHE A 43 15.69 0.24 -10.65
C PHE A 43 14.65 -0.89 -10.77
N ASN A 44 14.32 -1.50 -9.64
CA ASN A 44 13.40 -2.62 -9.60
C ASN A 44 11.93 -2.18 -9.83
N LYS A 45 11.34 -2.61 -10.94
CA LYS A 45 9.93 -2.31 -11.28
C LYS A 45 8.93 -2.76 -10.20
N LYS A 46 9.29 -3.72 -9.34
CA LYS A 46 8.45 -4.16 -8.22
C LYS A 46 8.17 -3.03 -7.23
N ASP A 47 9.09 -2.09 -7.05
CA ASP A 47 8.87 -0.95 -6.17
C ASP A 47 7.84 0.01 -6.77
N LEU A 48 7.88 0.24 -8.09
CA LEU A 48 6.86 1.03 -8.80
C LEU A 48 5.46 0.40 -8.71
N PHE A 49 5.36 -0.93 -8.89
CA PHE A 49 4.09 -1.63 -8.71
C PHE A 49 3.57 -1.54 -7.29
N LYS A 50 4.45 -1.55 -6.28
CA LYS A 50 4.05 -1.35 -4.89
C LYS A 50 3.54 0.08 -4.65
N VAL A 51 4.18 1.10 -5.22
CA VAL A 51 3.69 2.48 -5.17
C VAL A 51 2.27 2.58 -5.74
N ILE A 52 2.01 2.03 -6.93
CA ILE A 52 0.68 2.03 -7.56
C ILE A 52 -0.34 1.28 -6.69
N HIS A 53 0.04 0.11 -6.17
CA HIS A 53 -0.83 -0.71 -5.32
C HIS A 53 -1.33 0.07 -4.08
N TYR A 54 -0.42 0.73 -3.36
CA TYR A 54 -0.81 1.53 -2.20
C TYR A 54 -1.53 2.83 -2.62
N ALA A 55 -1.23 3.42 -3.77
CA ALA A 55 -1.98 4.58 -4.27
C ALA A 55 -3.47 4.25 -4.53
N ILE A 56 -3.78 3.08 -5.08
CA ILE A 56 -5.17 2.62 -5.29
C ILE A 56 -5.89 2.48 -3.94
N ILE A 57 -5.21 1.91 -2.93
CA ILE A 57 -5.77 1.77 -1.57
C ILE A 57 -6.00 3.16 -0.94
N ALA A 58 -5.08 4.10 -1.12
CA ALA A 58 -5.20 5.46 -0.60
C ALA A 58 -6.39 6.20 -1.22
N LEU A 59 -6.63 6.00 -2.52
CA LEU A 59 -7.80 6.57 -3.21
C LEU A 59 -9.12 6.01 -2.67
N TYR A 60 -9.18 4.70 -2.42
CA TYR A 60 -10.36 4.08 -1.79
C TYR A 60 -10.62 4.66 -0.40
N LEU A 61 -9.57 4.79 0.42
CA LEU A 61 -9.63 5.39 1.75
C LEU A 61 -10.07 6.85 1.75
N HIS A 62 -9.51 7.64 0.82
CA HIS A 62 -9.82 9.05 0.71
C HIS A 62 -11.31 9.30 0.41
N LYS A 63 -11.93 8.46 -0.42
CA LYS A 63 -13.37 8.54 -0.69
C LYS A 63 -14.20 8.31 0.58
N GLY A 64 -13.87 7.27 1.35
CA GLY A 64 -14.58 6.94 2.59
C GLY A 64 -14.56 8.07 3.64
N GLU A 65 -13.41 8.73 3.83
CA GLU A 65 -13.24 9.82 4.81
C GLU A 65 -13.88 11.16 4.39
N HIS A 66 -14.07 11.39 3.09
CA HIS A 66 -14.56 12.67 2.55
C HIS A 66 -15.99 12.62 2.02
N GLU A 67 -16.57 11.45 1.74
CA GLU A 67 -18.00 11.31 1.40
C GLU A 67 -18.90 11.27 2.66
N THR A 68 -18.32 11.17 3.86
CA THR A 68 -19.04 11.22 5.15
C THR A 68 -19.04 12.60 5.82
N LYS A 69 -18.58 13.66 5.13
CA LYS A 69 -18.59 15.05 5.62
C LYS A 69 -19.56 15.94 4.85
#